data_AF-A0A1H6ILS9-F1
#
_entry.id   AF-A0A1H6ILS9-F1
#
_cell.length_a   1.000
_cell.length_b   1.000
_cell.length_c   1.000
_cell.angle_alpha   90.00
_cell.angle_beta   90.00
_cell.angle_gamma   90.00
#
_symmetry.space_group_name_H-M   'P 1'
#
loop_
_entity.id
_entity.type
_entity.pdbx_description
1 polymer ?
#
loop_
_entity_poly.entity_id
_entity_poly.type
_entity_poly.pdbx_seq_one_letter_code
_entity_poly.pdbx_strand_id
1 'polypeptide(L)'
;MADRDHGTGPTDETRAAYVFGVTLQFDPPAATVSPDRIETIVRIPAPDPGREGWLLFRDRLWHGEVSDPERFRRPLRERLGLEDAPGIEIVDASFRELRTDASYLRDLRDAVESDPTPFADDDPDAVLHAYLGSSIHVRE
;
A
#
# COMPACT_ATOMS: atom_id res chain seq x y z
N MET A 1 -17.06 -32.22 4.42
CA MET A 1 -17.38 -31.13 3.48
C MET A 1 -16.85 -29.87 4.14
N ALA A 2 -15.56 -29.59 3.95
CA ALA A 2 -14.90 -28.47 4.59
C ALA A 2 -15.16 -27.23 3.75
N ASP A 3 -15.80 -26.27 4.38
CA ASP A 3 -16.01 -24.90 3.91
C ASP A 3 -14.64 -24.32 3.52
N ARG A 4 -14.44 -24.10 2.23
CA ARG A 4 -13.29 -23.36 1.73
C ARG A 4 -13.69 -21.90 1.84
N ASP A 5 -13.26 -21.28 2.93
CA ASP A 5 -13.26 -19.83 3.12
C ASP A 5 -12.56 -19.22 1.91
N HIS A 6 -13.34 -18.79 0.91
CA HIS A 6 -12.86 -18.01 -0.21
C HIS A 6 -12.57 -16.64 0.39
N GLY A 7 -11.29 -16.35 0.62
CA GLY A 7 -10.86 -15.05 1.14
C GLY A 7 -11.54 -13.95 0.33
N THR A 8 -12.44 -13.23 0.99
CA THR A 8 -13.03 -12.00 0.46
C THR A 8 -11.86 -11.06 0.20
N GLY A 9 -11.43 -10.98 -1.06
CA GLY A 9 -10.54 -9.92 -1.51
C GLY A 9 -11.15 -8.57 -1.12
N PRO A 10 -10.35 -7.51 -0.97
CA PRO A 10 -10.84 -6.23 -0.50
C PRO A 10 -12.08 -5.81 -1.31
N THR A 11 -13.23 -5.72 -0.64
CA THR A 11 -14.48 -5.27 -1.25
C THR A 11 -14.34 -3.80 -1.62
N ASP A 12 -15.10 -3.36 -2.63
CA ASP A 12 -15.20 -1.96 -3.07
C ASP A 12 -15.77 -1.01 -1.99
N GLU A 13 -15.97 -1.52 -0.77
CA GLU A 13 -16.49 -0.84 0.42
C GLU A 13 -15.39 -0.15 1.25
N THR A 14 -14.12 -0.28 0.87
CA THR A 14 -13.03 0.38 1.61
C THR A 14 -12.96 1.86 1.21
N ARG A 15 -13.12 2.76 2.19
CA ARG A 15 -13.06 4.23 2.01
C ARG A 15 -11.77 4.73 1.39
N ALA A 16 -10.66 4.01 1.56
CA ALA A 16 -9.39 4.29 0.90
C ALA A 16 -8.51 3.05 0.69
N ALA A 17 -7.61 3.10 -0.29
CA ALA A 17 -6.65 2.06 -0.58
C ALA A 17 -5.33 2.65 -1.13
N TYR A 18 -4.21 2.14 -0.63
CA TYR A 18 -2.88 2.41 -1.17
C TYR A 18 -2.63 1.52 -2.38
N VAL A 19 -2.28 2.12 -3.51
CA VAL A 19 -1.99 1.43 -4.76
C VAL A 19 -0.48 1.37 -4.96
N PHE A 20 0.03 0.17 -5.18
CA PHE A 20 1.43 -0.09 -5.46
C PHE A 20 1.58 -0.81 -6.81
N GLY A 21 2.56 -0.37 -7.60
CA GLY A 21 3.11 -1.16 -8.70
C GLY A 21 4.12 -2.12 -8.12
N VAL A 22 3.98 -3.41 -8.43
CA VAL A 22 4.79 -4.48 -7.87
C VAL A 22 5.34 -5.32 -9.00
N THR A 23 6.66 -5.48 -9.04
CA THR A 23 7.30 -6.36 -10.01
C THR A 23 7.64 -7.69 -9.35
N LEU A 24 7.08 -8.75 -9.88
CA LEU A 24 7.35 -10.13 -9.48
C LEU A 24 8.36 -10.75 -10.44
N GLN A 25 9.31 -11.50 -9.89
CA GLN A 25 10.23 -12.35 -10.64
C GLN A 25 9.99 -13.81 -10.30
N PHE A 26 9.87 -14.65 -11.32
CA PHE A 26 9.71 -16.09 -11.23
C PHE A 26 11.05 -16.78 -11.54
N ASP A 27 11.58 -17.52 -10.58
CA ASP A 27 12.77 -18.38 -10.71
C ASP A 27 12.50 -19.76 -10.09
N PRO A 28 11.58 -20.56 -10.67
CA PRO A 28 11.26 -21.87 -10.13
C PRO A 28 12.39 -22.88 -10.42
N PRO A 29 12.71 -23.79 -9.49
CA PRO A 29 13.88 -24.67 -9.62
C PRO A 29 13.79 -25.74 -10.72
N ALA A 30 12.60 -25.99 -11.27
CA ALA A 30 12.33 -27.11 -12.18
C ALA A 30 11.60 -26.69 -13.47
N ALA A 31 11.50 -25.39 -13.77
CA ALA A 31 10.85 -24.89 -14.97
C ALA A 31 11.49 -23.60 -15.47
N THR A 32 11.32 -23.30 -16.75
CA THR A 32 11.64 -21.98 -17.32
C THR A 32 10.33 -21.21 -17.48
N VAL A 33 10.31 -19.96 -17.02
CA VAL A 33 9.15 -19.07 -17.13
C VAL A 33 9.48 -17.96 -18.12
N SER A 34 8.54 -17.63 -19.01
CA SER A 34 8.68 -16.51 -19.94
C SER A 34 7.31 -15.86 -20.17
N PRO A 35 7.15 -14.56 -19.85
CA PRO A 35 8.13 -13.72 -19.17
C PRO A 35 8.38 -14.18 -17.73
N ASP A 36 9.64 -14.19 -17.29
CA ASP A 36 10.05 -14.46 -15.91
C ASP A 36 9.83 -13.26 -14.99
N ARG A 37 9.47 -12.09 -15.55
CA ARG A 37 9.17 -10.87 -14.81
C ARG A 37 7.82 -10.30 -15.23
N ILE A 38 6.96 -10.03 -14.26
CA ILE A 38 5.66 -9.40 -14.48
C ILE A 38 5.49 -8.20 -13.55
N GLU A 39 4.94 -7.10 -14.08
CA GLU A 39 4.44 -5.99 -13.29
C GLU A 39 2.95 -6.22 -12.98
N THR A 40 2.56 -6.01 -11.74
CA THR A 40 1.18 -6.11 -11.27
C THR A 40 0.82 -4.93 -10.37
N ILE A 41 -0.48 -4.72 -10.16
CA ILE A 41 -1.00 -3.66 -9.28
C ILE A 41 -1.57 -4.30 -8.03
N VAL A 42 -1.02 -3.93 -6.87
CA VAL A 42 -1.51 -4.34 -5.56
C VAL A 42 -2.26 -3.18 -4.93
N ARG A 43 -3.46 -3.46 -4.40
CA ARG A 43 -4.27 -2.52 -3.64
C ARG A 43 -4.34 -2.98 -2.20
N ILE A 44 -3.81 -2.17 -1.29
CA ILE A 44 -3.85 -2.43 0.14
C ILE A 44 -4.92 -1.53 0.75
N PRO A 45 -6.01 -2.09 1.31
CA PRO A 45 -7.01 -1.33 2.06
C PRO A 45 -6.33 -0.44 3.10
N ALA A 46 -6.67 0.84 3.10
CA ALA A 46 -6.23 1.73 4.16
C ALA A 46 -7.13 1.50 5.38
N PRO A 47 -6.56 1.24 6.58
CA PRO A 47 -7.35 1.06 7.79
C PRO A 47 -8.17 2.31 8.12
N ASP A 48 -9.27 2.18 8.85
CA ASP A 48 -10.05 3.34 9.30
C ASP A 48 -9.27 4.23 10.30
N PRO A 49 -9.66 5.51 10.44
CA PRO A 49 -9.15 6.41 11.47
C PRO A 49 -9.14 5.78 12.86
N GLY A 50 -8.02 5.93 13.57
CA GLY A 50 -7.82 5.37 14.90
C GLY A 50 -7.57 3.85 14.94
N ARG A 51 -7.56 3.15 13.80
CA ARG A 51 -7.12 1.74 13.72
C ARG A 51 -5.60 1.66 13.60
N GLU A 52 -5.05 0.53 14.06
CA GLU A 52 -3.65 0.22 13.88
C GLU A 52 -3.27 0.24 12.39
N GLY A 53 -2.16 0.90 12.07
CA GLY A 53 -1.66 1.01 10.69
C GLY A 53 -2.41 2.01 9.80
N TRP A 54 -3.34 2.81 10.34
CA TRP A 54 -4.04 3.84 9.58
C TRP A 54 -3.09 4.80 8.83
N LEU A 55 -2.08 5.30 9.54
CA LEU A 55 -1.06 6.21 9.01
C LEU A 55 0.10 5.47 8.31
N LEU A 56 -0.20 4.40 7.56
CA LEU A 56 0.83 3.60 6.86
C LEU A 56 1.75 4.46 6.00
N PHE A 57 1.23 5.51 5.35
CA PHE A 57 2.03 6.41 4.52
C PHE A 57 3.13 7.11 5.32
N ARG A 58 2.83 7.53 6.56
CA ARG A 58 3.78 8.26 7.41
C ARG A 58 5.01 7.40 7.70
N ASP A 59 4.77 6.10 7.91
CA ASP A 59 5.82 5.18 8.32
C ASP A 59 6.60 4.59 7.13
N ARG A 60 6.07 4.68 5.90
CA ARG A 60 6.58 3.93 4.73
C ARG A 60 6.85 4.75 3.49
N LEU A 61 6.31 5.95 3.39
CA LEU A 61 6.41 6.79 2.21
C LEU A 61 7.15 8.09 2.52
N TRP A 62 7.84 8.63 1.52
CA TRP A 62 8.40 9.98 1.55
C TRP A 62 8.48 10.51 0.12
N HIS A 63 7.95 11.71 -0.12
CA HIS A 63 7.79 12.32 -1.45
C HIS A 63 7.12 11.41 -2.49
N GLY A 64 6.20 10.53 -2.07
CA GLY A 64 5.53 9.58 -2.94
C GLY A 64 6.38 8.36 -3.31
N GLU A 65 7.54 8.17 -2.68
CA GLU A 65 8.40 7.01 -2.85
C GLU A 65 8.37 6.12 -1.60
N VAL A 66 8.68 4.84 -1.76
CA VAL A 66 8.82 3.90 -0.63
C VAL A 66 10.17 4.13 0.04
N SER A 67 10.18 4.54 1.31
CA SER A 67 11.40 4.98 2.01
C SER A 67 12.43 3.86 2.22
N ASP A 68 11.99 2.61 2.41
CA ASP A 68 12.85 1.42 2.51
C ASP A 68 12.22 0.28 1.66
N PRO A 69 12.51 0.24 0.34
CA PRO A 69 11.90 -0.72 -0.57
C PRO A 69 12.19 -2.17 -0.19
N GLU A 70 13.38 -2.46 0.34
CA GLU A 70 13.78 -3.81 0.74
C GLU A 70 12.96 -4.29 1.93
N ARG A 71 12.82 -3.47 2.98
CA ARG A 71 11.97 -3.81 4.13
C ARG A 71 10.49 -3.81 3.78
N PHE A 72 10.06 -2.99 2.83
CA PHE A 72 8.66 -2.94 2.39
C PHE A 72 8.21 -4.21 1.66
N ARG A 73 9.13 -4.91 0.98
CA ARG A 73 8.81 -6.17 0.27
C ARG A 73 8.31 -7.27 1.22
N ARG A 74 8.83 -7.36 2.45
CA ARG A 74 8.43 -8.40 3.42
C ARG A 74 6.93 -8.37 3.76
N PRO A 75 6.36 -7.27 4.29
CA PRO A 75 4.92 -7.20 4.59
C PRO A 75 4.03 -7.25 3.33
N LEU A 76 4.60 -7.01 2.15
CA LEU A 76 3.91 -7.18 0.88
C LEU A 76 3.87 -8.66 0.45
N ARG A 77 4.94 -9.44 0.68
CA ARG A 77 4.95 -10.90 0.48
C ARG A 77 3.93 -11.59 1.36
N GLU A 78 3.87 -11.24 2.64
CA GLU A 78 2.88 -11.75 3.60
C GLU A 78 1.44 -11.49 3.10
N ARG A 79 1.13 -10.23 2.73
CA ARG A 79 -0.20 -9.86 2.19
C ARG A 79 -0.58 -10.60 0.90
N LEU A 80 0.40 -10.97 0.08
CA LEU A 80 0.17 -11.69 -1.18
C LEU A 80 0.22 -13.22 -0.99
N GLY A 81 0.46 -13.73 0.23
CA GLY A 81 0.59 -15.16 0.49
C GLY A 81 1.83 -15.80 -0.17
N LEU A 82 2.91 -15.02 -0.34
CA LEU A 82 4.16 -15.44 -1.01
C LEU A 82 5.29 -15.81 -0.03
N GLU A 83 4.96 -16.05 1.25
CA GLU A 83 5.95 -16.41 2.28
C GLU A 83 6.53 -17.80 2.02
N ASP A 84 5.66 -18.75 1.66
CA ASP A 84 6.03 -20.14 1.38
C ASP A 84 6.08 -20.46 -0.12
N ALA A 85 6.27 -19.44 -0.96
CA ALA A 85 6.34 -19.57 -2.42
C ALA A 85 7.79 -19.55 -2.92
N PRO A 86 8.53 -20.69 -2.89
CA PRO A 86 9.88 -20.74 -3.43
C PRO A 86 9.86 -20.47 -4.93
N GLY A 87 10.80 -19.63 -5.40
CA GLY A 87 10.91 -19.25 -6.80
C GLY A 87 9.98 -18.11 -7.24
N ILE A 88 9.37 -17.38 -6.30
CA ILE A 88 8.70 -16.10 -6.58
C ILE A 88 9.30 -15.03 -5.66
N GLU A 89 9.80 -13.94 -6.25
CA GLU A 89 10.34 -12.80 -5.51
C GLU A 89 9.68 -11.49 -5.92
N ILE A 90 9.47 -10.60 -4.94
CA ILE A 90 9.15 -9.20 -5.21
C ILE A 90 10.47 -8.47 -5.41
N VAL A 91 10.77 -8.09 -6.65
CA VAL A 91 12.03 -7.41 -7.00
C VAL A 91 11.90 -5.90 -7.07
N ASP A 92 10.68 -5.39 -7.19
CA ASP A 92 10.39 -3.95 -7.13
C ASP A 92 9.01 -3.68 -6.53
N ALA A 93 8.88 -2.56 -5.81
CA ALA A 93 7.63 -2.07 -5.27
C ALA A 93 7.66 -0.53 -5.24
N SER A 94 6.74 0.08 -5.98
CA SER A 94 6.60 1.54 -6.10
C SER A 94 5.21 1.98 -5.70
N PHE A 95 5.12 3.04 -4.88
CA PHE A 95 3.85 3.69 -4.60
C PHE A 95 3.31 4.37 -5.86
N ARG A 96 2.00 4.27 -6.10
CA ARG A 96 1.35 4.85 -7.28
C ARG A 96 0.36 5.92 -6.90
N GLU A 97 -0.56 5.61 -6.00
CA GLU A 97 -1.57 6.56 -5.54
C GLU A 97 -2.26 6.08 -4.26
N LEU A 98 -2.76 7.03 -3.48
CA LEU A 98 -3.79 6.80 -2.48
C LEU A 98 -5.13 7.04 -3.16
N ARG A 99 -5.92 5.98 -3.39
CA ARG A 99 -7.31 6.11 -3.81
C ARG A 99 -8.18 6.24 -2.57
N THR A 100 -8.97 7.29 -2.48
CA THR A 100 -9.75 7.62 -1.27
C THR A 100 -11.09 8.23 -1.63
N ASP A 101 -12.05 8.21 -0.72
CA ASP A 101 -13.19 9.11 -0.76
C ASP A 101 -12.87 10.44 -0.06
N ALA A 102 -13.77 11.41 -0.20
CA ALA A 102 -13.63 12.74 0.41
C ALA A 102 -13.75 12.72 1.95
N SER A 103 -14.42 11.72 2.54
CA SER A 103 -14.57 11.60 3.99
C SER A 103 -13.26 11.17 4.65
N TYR A 104 -12.61 10.14 4.09
CA TYR A 104 -11.34 9.63 4.58
C TYR A 104 -10.22 10.66 4.39
N LEU A 105 -10.25 11.42 3.29
CA LEU A 105 -9.29 12.51 3.10
C LEU A 105 -9.47 13.64 4.13
N ARG A 106 -10.71 13.94 4.55
CA ARG A 106 -10.97 14.86 5.66
C ARG A 106 -10.46 14.30 6.98
N ASP A 107 -10.77 13.03 7.28
CA ASP A 107 -10.30 12.38 8.50
C ASP A 107 -8.75 12.42 8.62
N LEU A 108 -8.02 12.28 7.50
CA LEU A 108 -6.56 12.45 7.46
C LEU A 108 -6.12 13.87 7.78
N ARG A 109 -6.78 14.87 7.19
CA ARG A 109 -6.46 16.29 7.42
C ARG A 109 -6.71 16.68 8.86
N ASP A 110 -7.88 16.31 9.39
CA ASP A 110 -8.28 16.58 10.77
C ASP A 110 -7.29 15.98 11.76
N ALA A 111 -6.71 14.81 11.47
CA ALA A 111 -5.69 14.20 12.31
C ALA A 111 -4.36 14.96 12.30
N VAL A 112 -3.94 15.51 11.17
CA VAL A 112 -2.75 16.37 11.09
C VAL A 112 -2.99 17.68 11.85
N GLU A 113 -4.15 18.31 11.67
CA GLU A 113 -4.52 19.54 12.38
C GLU A 113 -4.61 19.33 13.90
N SER A 114 -5.12 18.18 14.33
CA SER A 114 -5.32 17.86 15.75
C SER A 114 -4.00 17.57 16.48
N ASP A 115 -3.04 16.94 15.82
CA ASP A 115 -1.70 16.68 16.36
C ASP A 115 -0.67 16.67 15.22
N PRO A 116 -0.01 17.82 14.94
CA PRO A 116 1.00 17.91 13.88
C PRO A 116 2.36 17.32 14.30
N THR A 117 2.58 17.09 15.60
CA THR A 117 3.84 16.62 16.18
C THR A 117 4.47 15.39 15.49
N PRO A 118 3.71 14.36 15.06
CA PRO A 118 4.28 13.19 14.41
C PRO A 118 4.53 13.38 12.90
N PHE A 119 4.23 14.54 12.32
CA PHE A 119 4.33 14.81 10.89
C PHE A 119 5.47 15.78 10.55
N ALA A 120 5.73 15.93 9.25
CA ALA A 120 6.81 16.76 8.74
C ALA A 120 6.51 18.27 8.76
N ASP A 121 5.24 18.65 8.92
CA ASP A 121 4.73 20.01 8.84
C ASP A 121 3.45 20.12 9.70
N ASP A 122 2.93 21.33 9.90
CA ASP A 122 1.66 21.59 10.59
C ASP A 122 0.49 21.92 9.64
N ASP A 123 0.78 22.16 8.36
CA ASP A 123 -0.23 22.28 7.31
C ASP A 123 -0.61 20.90 6.72
N PRO A 124 -1.89 20.49 6.75
CA PRO A 124 -2.31 19.19 6.25
C PRO A 124 -1.99 18.94 4.78
N ASP A 125 -2.12 19.95 3.93
CA ASP A 125 -1.78 19.83 2.50
C ASP A 125 -0.29 19.62 2.30
N ALA A 126 0.54 20.38 3.03
CA ALA A 126 1.99 20.22 3.03
C ALA A 126 2.42 18.84 3.53
N VAL A 127 1.82 18.34 4.62
CA VAL A 127 2.08 16.99 5.14
C VAL A 127 1.71 15.94 4.09
N LEU A 128 0.49 15.97 3.58
CA LEU A 128 0.05 14.98 2.59
C LEU A 128 0.93 15.03 1.33
N HIS A 129 1.32 16.22 0.88
CA HIS A 129 2.25 16.37 -0.24
C HIS A 129 3.66 15.85 0.09
N ALA A 130 4.16 16.11 1.29
CA ALA A 130 5.48 15.66 1.72
C ALA A 130 5.59 14.13 1.73
N TYR A 131 4.54 13.41 2.12
CA TYR A 131 4.57 11.96 2.17
C TYR A 131 4.06 11.28 0.89
N LEU A 132 2.93 11.73 0.34
CA LEU A 132 2.24 11.09 -0.79
C LEU A 132 2.56 11.74 -2.14
N GLY A 133 3.30 12.85 -2.16
CA GLY A 133 3.53 13.63 -3.36
C GLY A 133 2.21 14.20 -3.91
N SER A 134 2.03 14.14 -5.23
CA SER A 134 0.79 14.54 -5.90
C SER A 134 -0.16 13.37 -6.17
N SER A 135 0.05 12.24 -5.48
CA SER A 135 -0.55 10.95 -5.84
C SER A 135 -1.77 10.62 -4.98
N ILE A 136 -2.70 11.56 -4.84
CA ILE A 136 -3.98 11.36 -4.15
C ILE A 136 -5.10 11.41 -5.18
N HIS A 137 -5.92 10.36 -5.22
CA HIS A 137 -7.05 10.22 -6.12
C HIS A 137 -8.33 10.12 -5.29
N VAL A 138 -9.13 11.18 -5.30
CA VAL A 138 -10.45 11.20 -4.67
C VAL A 138 -11.49 10.62 -5.63
N ARG A 139 -12.19 9.57 -5.21
CA ARG A 139 -13.30 8.95 -5.94
C ARG A 139 -14.62 9.66 -5.57
N GLU A 140 -15.53 9.75 -6.55
CA GLU A 140 -16.89 10.27 -6.36
C GLU A 140 -17.77 9.36 -5.50
#